data_AF-A0A1P8WMR6-F1
#
_entry.id   AF-A0A1P8WMR6-F1
#
_cell.length_a   1.000
_cell.length_b   1.000
_cell.length_c   1.000
_cell.angle_alpha   90.00
_cell.angle_beta   90.00
_cell.angle_gamma   90.00
#
_symmetry.space_group_name_H-M   'P 1'
#
loop_
_entity.id
_entity.type
_entity.pdbx_description
1 polymer ?
#
loop_
_entity_poly.entity_id
_entity_poly.type
_entity_poly.pdbx_seq_one_letter_code
_entity_poly.pdbx_strand_id
1 'polypeptide(L)' 'MTDLEDGDIKMQFDFRQVYSTLLEDWLQISPTKVVGGEFEKLALVSSR' A
#
# COMPACT_ATOMS: atom_id res chain seq x y z
N MET A 1 -3.24 -16.41 20.43
CA MET A 1 -4.56 -15.78 20.20
C MET A 1 -4.42 -15.02 18.90
N THR A 2 -4.95 -15.59 17.83
CA THR A 2 -4.85 -15.09 16.46
C THR A 2 -5.62 -13.79 16.35
N ASP A 3 -4.94 -12.71 15.93
CA ASP A 3 -5.51 -11.37 15.71
C ASP A 3 -6.44 -11.38 14.48
N LEU A 4 -7.57 -12.06 14.61
CA LEU A 4 -8.59 -12.21 13.58
C LEU A 4 -9.88 -11.55 14.08
N GLU A 5 -10.44 -10.62 13.32
CA GLU A 5 -11.83 -10.21 13.48
C GLU A 5 -12.68 -11.18 12.66
N ASP A 6 -13.50 -11.98 13.33
CA ASP A 6 -14.49 -12.88 12.70
C ASP A 6 -13.93 -13.89 11.67
N GLY A 7 -12.64 -14.19 11.73
CA GLY A 7 -11.98 -15.10 10.78
C GLY A 7 -11.55 -14.44 9.46
N ASP A 8 -11.74 -13.13 9.32
CA ASP A 8 -11.19 -12.34 8.21
C ASP A 8 -9.92 -11.60 8.64
N ILE A 9 -9.04 -11.34 7.67
CA ILE A 9 -7.84 -10.55 7.93
C ILE A 9 -8.30 -9.13 8.21
N LYS A 10 -8.04 -8.60 9.41
CA LYS A 10 -8.27 -7.18 9.72
C LYS A 10 -7.54 -6.36 8.66
N MET A 11 -8.29 -5.64 7.85
CA MET A 11 -7.72 -4.79 6.83
C MET A 11 -7.17 -3.53 7.51
N GLN A 12 -5.96 -3.65 8.07
CA GLN A 12 -5.27 -2.60 8.82
C GLN A 12 -4.68 -1.51 7.90
N PHE A 13 -4.67 -1.74 6.58
CA PHE A 13 -4.00 -0.89 5.60
C PHE A 13 -4.87 -0.67 4.36
N ASP A 14 -4.82 0.55 3.82
CA ASP A 14 -5.48 0.86 2.56
C ASP A 14 -4.63 0.35 1.37
N PHE A 15 -5.18 -0.49 0.51
CA PHE A 15 -4.44 -1.05 -0.63
C PHE A 15 -3.92 0.02 -1.60
N ARG A 16 -4.54 1.20 -1.66
CA ARG A 16 -4.06 2.30 -2.51
C ARG A 16 -2.69 2.80 -2.02
N GLN A 17 -2.43 2.73 -0.72
CA GLN A 17 -1.10 3.04 -0.15
C GLN A 17 -0.06 2.00 -0.59
N VAL A 18 -0.43 0.72 -0.61
CA VAL A 18 0.44 -0.36 -1.11
C VAL A 18 0.80 -0.15 -2.58
N TYR A 19 -0.21 0.11 -3.43
CA TYR A 19 0.03 0.39 -4.84
C TYR A 19 0.83 1.67 -5.06
N SER A 20 0.59 2.72 -4.27
CA SER A 20 1.40 3.94 -4.32
C SER A 20 2.88 3.65 -4.06
N THR A 21 3.19 2.89 -2.99
CA THR A 21 4.55 2.48 -2.68
C THR A 21 5.19 1.67 -3.81
N LEU A 22 4.49 0.66 -4.37
CA LEU A 22 5.06 -0.18 -5.43
C LEU A 22 5.28 0.59 -6.74
N LEU A 23 4.31 1.42 -7.13
CA LEU A 23 4.41 2.21 -8.36
C LEU A 23 5.54 3.21 -8.29
N GLU A 24 5.70 3.89 -7.14
CA GLU A 24 6.71 4.92 -7.00
C GLU A 24 8.10 4.34 -6.69
N ASP A 25 8.23 3.52 -5.63
CA ASP A 25 9.55 3.10 -5.15
C ASP A 25 10.16 2.00 -6.02
N TRP A 26 9.35 1.13 -6.64
CA TRP A 26 9.86 0.07 -7.51
C TRP A 26 9.85 0.46 -8.99
N LEU A 27 8.72 0.95 -9.48
CA LEU A 27 8.54 1.23 -10.91
C LEU A 27 8.92 2.67 -11.29
N GLN A 28 9.15 3.56 -10.31
CA GLN A 28 9.47 4.97 -10.54
C GLN A 28 8.39 5.68 -11.39
N ILE A 29 7.13 5.30 -11.17
CA ILE A 29 5.93 5.84 -11.85
C ILE A 29 5.09 6.61 -10.84
N SER A 30 4.56 7.77 -11.24
CA SER A 30 3.62 8.55 -10.43
C SER A 30 2.32 7.77 -10.16
N PRO A 31 1.98 7.47 -8.90
CA PRO A 31 0.81 6.67 -8.57
C PRO A 31 -0.50 7.43 -8.74
N THR A 32 -0.49 8.76 -8.73
CA THR A 32 -1.68 9.62 -8.71
C THR A 32 -2.68 9.31 -9.82
N LYS A 33 -2.20 8.99 -11.02
CA LYS A 33 -3.05 8.65 -12.18
C LYS A 33 -3.59 7.23 -12.14
N VAL A 34 -2.97 6.33 -11.38
CA VAL A 34 -3.33 4.91 -11.30
C VAL A 34 -4.29 4.66 -10.15
N VAL A 35 -3.98 5.17 -8.96
CA VAL A 35 -4.81 4.99 -7.76
C VAL A 35 -5.83 6.12 -7.55
N GLY A 36 -5.82 7.13 -8.43
CA GLY A 36 -6.82 8.21 -8.46
C GLY A 36 -6.62 9.30 -7.41
N GLY A 37 -5.43 9.40 -6.82
CA GLY A 37 -5.11 10.38 -5.79
C GLY A 37 -3.73 10.19 -5.18
N GLU A 38 -3.36 11.06 -4.25
CA GLU A 38 -2.17 10.88 -3.44
C GLU A 38 -2.53 10.13 -2.15
N PHE A 39 -1.78 9.08 -1.86
CA PHE A 39 -1.94 8.26 -0.67
C PHE A 39 -0.61 8.14 0.03
N GLU A 40 -0.62 8.09 1.36
CA GLU A 40 0.58 7.94 2.16
C GLU A 40 1.33 6.67 1.72
N LYS A 41 2.64 6.78 1.55
CA LYS A 41 3.48 5.64 1.20
C LYS A 41 3.79 4.84 2.46
N LEU A 42 3.61 3.54 2.37
CA LEU A 42 4.06 2.61 3.39
C LEU A 42 5.53 2.26 3.15
N ALA A 43 6.32 2.12 4.21
CA ALA A 43 7.72 1.69 4.15
C ALA A 43 7.83 0.16 3.92
N LEU A 44 7.27 -0.33 2.80
CA LEU A 44 7.18 -1.76 2.49
C LEU A 44 8.39 -2.27 1.71
N VAL A 45 8.97 -1.43 0.86
CA VAL A 45 10.09 -1.78 0.00
C VAL A 45 11.19 -0.75 0.15
N SER A 46 12.44 -1.22 0.20
CA SER A 46 13.61 -0.35 0.24
C SER A 46 14.16 -0.26 -1.17
N SER A 47 13.89 0.86 -1.85
CA SER A 47 14.57 1.21 -3.09
C SER A 47 16.01 1.60 -2.74
N ARG A 48 16.95 0.67 -2.95
CA ARG A 48 18.40 0.94 -2.82
C ARG A 48 18.93 1.71 -4.03
#